data_AF-L7FHF3-F1
#
_entry.id   AF-L7FHF3-F1
#
_cell.length_a   1.000
_cell.length_b   1.000
_cell.length_c   1.000
_cell.angle_alpha   90.00
_cell.angle_beta   90.00
_cell.angle_gamma   90.00
#
_symmetry.space_group_name_H-M   'P 1'
#
loop_
_entity.id
_entity.type
_entity.pdbx_description
1 polymer ?
#
loop_
_entity_poly.entity_id
_entity_poly.type
_entity_poly.pdbx_seq_one_letter_code
_entity_poly.pdbx_strand_id
1 'polypeptide(L)'
;MIRYVHYEVMCGILAVCAAAVSAGVVFGSEGAPEAPRGVAPAIALGLLALACAAGFGVLTVSRLKWFGEGRDFEKAVPLEKTGVVLPAPGRQYRDSVNVWLFLGLVASALGGGLLWGRALALWPLLFAAVWLARGRQVARWERCHGLVLWIGRVHTRLPEGDNQNLYSSVR
;
A
#
# COMPACT_ATOMS: atom_id res chain seq x y z
N MET A 1 11.27 8.38 10.21
CA MET A 1 10.08 8.85 9.47
C MET A 1 10.26 8.51 8.00
N ILE A 2 9.18 8.21 7.29
CA ILE A 2 9.19 7.79 5.88
C ILE A 2 8.17 8.66 5.17
N ARG A 3 8.47 9.08 3.93
CA ARG A 3 7.46 9.80 3.14
C ARG A 3 6.27 8.88 2.88
N TYR A 4 5.05 9.37 3.10
CA TYR A 4 3.83 8.58 3.00
C TYR A 4 3.68 7.95 1.61
N VAL A 5 3.94 8.73 0.55
CA VAL A 5 3.93 8.23 -0.84
C VAL A 5 4.92 7.08 -1.04
N HIS A 6 6.12 7.16 -0.45
CA HIS A 6 7.12 6.10 -0.58
C HIS A 6 6.68 4.83 0.15
N TYR A 7 6.07 4.98 1.34
CA TYR A 7 5.52 3.85 2.08
C TYR A 7 4.44 3.11 1.27
N GLU A 8 3.46 3.83 0.71
CA GLU A 8 2.40 3.25 -0.12
C GLU A 8 2.96 2.54 -1.36
N VAL A 9 3.92 3.15 -2.06
CA VAL A 9 4.56 2.54 -3.23
C VAL A 9 5.35 1.28 -2.83
N MET A 10 6.07 1.31 -1.72
CA MET A 10 6.81 0.14 -1.23
C MET A 10 5.89 -0.99 -0.82
N CYS A 11 4.77 -0.72 -0.14
CA CYS A 11 3.73 -1.72 0.13
C CYS A 11 3.18 -2.32 -1.17
N GLY A 12 2.93 -1.48 -2.18
CA GLY A 12 2.53 -1.93 -3.51
C GLY A 12 3.53 -2.88 -4.16
N ILE A 13 4.82 -2.52 -4.14
CA ILE A 13 5.92 -3.36 -4.66
C ILE A 13 5.98 -4.70 -3.90
N LEU A 14 5.89 -4.67 -2.56
CA LEU A 14 5.92 -5.88 -1.75
C LEU A 14 4.76 -6.83 -2.07
N ALA A 15 3.56 -6.31 -2.32
CA ALA A 15 2.43 -7.12 -2.76
C ALA A 15 2.66 -7.76 -4.14
N VAL A 16 3.22 -7.03 -5.10
CA VAL A 16 3.57 -7.58 -6.41
C VAL A 16 4.61 -8.69 -6.29
N CYS A 17 5.66 -8.47 -5.49
CA CYS A 17 6.67 -9.49 -5.21
C CYS A 17 6.06 -10.72 -4.52
N ALA A 18 5.19 -10.52 -3.52
CA ALA A 18 4.53 -11.60 -2.82
C ALA A 18 3.64 -12.43 -3.76
N ALA A 19 2.90 -11.78 -4.66
CA ALA A 19 2.10 -12.46 -5.68
C ALA A 19 2.98 -13.25 -6.65
N ALA A 20 4.10 -12.68 -7.11
CA ALA A 20 5.02 -13.36 -8.02
C ALA A 20 5.63 -14.63 -7.40
N VAL A 21 6.11 -14.54 -6.15
CA VAL A 21 6.65 -15.68 -5.41
C VAL A 21 5.58 -16.75 -5.19
N SER A 22 4.40 -16.34 -4.71
CA SER A 22 3.32 -17.28 -4.37
C SER A 22 2.77 -17.97 -5.61
N ALA A 23 2.59 -17.23 -6.71
CA ALA A 23 2.20 -17.77 -8.01
C ALA A 23 3.23 -18.79 -8.50
N GLY A 24 4.53 -18.45 -8.45
CA GLY A 24 5.59 -19.37 -8.86
C GLY A 24 5.55 -20.69 -8.11
N VAL A 25 5.34 -20.66 -6.80
CA VAL A 25 5.23 -21.86 -5.96
C VAL A 25 3.97 -22.66 -6.31
N VAL A 26 2.80 -22.02 -6.32
CA VAL A 26 1.50 -22.71 -6.49
C VAL A 26 1.35 -23.29 -7.90
N PHE A 27 1.68 -22.52 -8.93
CA PHE A 27 1.64 -23.00 -10.32
C PHE A 27 2.76 -24.00 -10.61
N GLY A 28 3.90 -23.90 -9.92
CA GLY A 28 4.98 -24.87 -10.02
C GLY A 28 4.63 -26.22 -9.40
N SER A 29 3.95 -26.23 -8.24
CA SER A 29 3.57 -27.47 -7.55
C SER A 29 2.39 -28.18 -8.18
N GLU A 30 1.42 -27.44 -8.73
CA GLU A 30 0.19 -28.02 -9.27
C GLU A 30 0.16 -28.10 -10.81
N GLY A 31 1.23 -27.63 -11.47
CA GLY A 31 1.32 -27.48 -12.91
C GLY A 31 0.62 -26.23 -13.44
N ALA A 32 1.01 -25.80 -14.65
CA ALA A 32 0.36 -24.69 -15.32
C ALA A 32 -1.14 -25.02 -15.53
N PRO A 33 -2.05 -24.07 -15.28
CA PRO A 33 -3.45 -24.30 -15.58
C PRO A 33 -3.59 -24.58 -17.08
N GLU A 34 -4.20 -25.71 -17.43
CA GLU A 34 -4.62 -25.94 -18.81
C GLU A 34 -5.53 -24.78 -19.18
N ALA A 35 -5.13 -23.96 -20.16
CA ALA A 35 -5.89 -22.78 -20.54
C ALA A 35 -7.28 -23.24 -20.99
N PRO A 36 -8.35 -22.97 -20.22
CA PRO A 36 -9.68 -23.37 -20.63
C PRO A 36 -10.02 -22.61 -21.91
N ARG A 37 -10.69 -23.26 -22.86
CA ARG A 37 -11.28 -22.56 -24.01
C ARG A 37 -12.28 -21.53 -23.48
N GLY A 38 -11.86 -20.27 -23.39
CA GLY A 38 -12.61 -19.18 -22.75
C GLY A 38 -11.87 -18.46 -21.63
N VAL A 39 -10.60 -18.07 -21.84
CA VAL A 39 -9.80 -17.31 -20.85
C VAL A 39 -10.28 -15.86 -20.70
N ALA A 40 -10.98 -15.31 -21.71
CA ALA A 40 -11.48 -13.95 -21.73
C ALA A 40 -12.34 -13.55 -20.50
N PRO A 41 -13.36 -14.33 -20.07
CA PRO A 41 -14.12 -14.01 -18.86
C PRO A 41 -13.28 -14.01 -17.58
N ALA A 42 -12.29 -14.91 -17.44
CA ALA A 42 -11.41 -14.94 -16.27
C ALA A 42 -10.50 -13.70 -16.22
N ILE A 43 -9.94 -13.29 -17.37
CA ILE A 43 -9.16 -12.05 -17.48
C ILE A 43 -10.05 -10.83 -17.19
N ALA A 44 -11.25 -10.77 -17.77
CA ALA A 44 -12.17 -9.66 -17.54
C ALA A 44 -12.55 -9.54 -16.06
N LEU A 45 -12.83 -10.65 -15.39
CA LEU A 45 -13.13 -10.68 -13.96
C LEU A 45 -11.93 -10.25 -13.10
N GLY A 46 -10.72 -10.70 -13.45
CA GLY A 46 -9.49 -10.27 -12.78
C GLY A 46 -9.23 -8.78 -12.93
N LEU A 47 -9.39 -8.24 -14.15
CA LEU A 47 -9.26 -6.80 -14.41
C LEU A 47 -10.33 -5.99 -13.67
N LEU A 48 -11.58 -6.48 -13.63
CA LEU A 48 -12.66 -5.85 -12.87
C LEU A 48 -12.34 -5.82 -11.38
N ALA A 49 -11.85 -6.93 -10.80
CA ALA A 49 -11.46 -6.99 -9.40
C ALA A 49 -10.33 -6.00 -9.08
N LEU A 50 -9.33 -5.89 -9.96
CA LEU A 50 -8.26 -4.89 -9.83
C LEU A 50 -8.79 -3.46 -9.92
N ALA A 51 -9.73 -3.19 -10.84
CA ALA A 51 -10.35 -1.88 -10.97
C ALA A 51 -11.18 -1.53 -9.72
N CYS A 52 -11.95 -2.48 -9.18
CA CYS A 52 -12.69 -2.31 -7.93
C CYS A 52 -11.75 -2.07 -6.74
N ALA A 53 -10.65 -2.82 -6.63
CA ALA A 53 -9.65 -2.65 -5.59
C ALA A 53 -8.97 -1.27 -5.68
N ALA A 54 -8.58 -0.83 -6.88
CA ALA A 54 -8.08 0.51 -7.11
C ALA A 54 -9.11 1.59 -6.73
N GLY A 55 -10.38 1.39 -7.11
CA GLY A 55 -11.49 2.26 -6.73
C GLY A 55 -11.66 2.35 -5.21
N PHE A 56 -11.56 1.22 -4.51
CA PHE A 56 -11.57 1.18 -3.05
C PHE A 56 -10.40 1.96 -2.46
N GLY A 57 -9.18 1.79 -2.99
CA GLY A 57 -8.01 2.59 -2.60
C GLY A 57 -8.25 4.10 -2.76
N VAL A 58 -8.85 4.53 -3.87
CA VAL A 58 -9.24 5.93 -4.07
C VAL A 58 -10.28 6.38 -3.04
N LEU A 59 -11.30 5.57 -2.76
CA LEU A 59 -12.32 5.88 -1.75
C LEU A 59 -11.71 6.02 -0.35
N THR A 60 -10.72 5.19 0.00
CA THR A 60 -10.08 5.29 1.31
C THR A 60 -9.27 6.57 1.52
N VAL A 61 -8.84 7.23 0.45
CA VAL A 61 -8.13 8.52 0.50
C VAL A 61 -9.06 9.70 0.21
N SER A 62 -10.32 9.43 -0.10
CA SER A 62 -11.32 10.47 -0.34
C SER A 62 -11.64 11.25 0.94
N ARG A 63 -12.38 12.36 0.81
CA ARG A 63 -12.88 13.12 1.98
C ARG A 63 -14.18 12.55 2.57
N LEU A 64 -14.61 11.36 2.15
CA LEU A 64 -15.85 10.77 2.63
C LEU A 64 -15.75 10.47 4.13
N LYS A 65 -16.78 10.91 4.87
CA LYS A 65 -16.86 10.85 6.35
C LYS A 65 -16.65 9.46 6.94
N TRP A 66 -16.92 8.39 6.19
CA TRP A 66 -16.87 7.00 6.67
C TRP A 66 -15.63 6.22 6.24
N PHE A 67 -14.93 6.64 5.19
CA PHE A 67 -13.84 5.85 4.60
C PHE A 67 -12.53 6.62 4.43
N GLY A 68 -12.55 7.95 4.62
CA GLY A 68 -11.55 8.85 4.08
C GLY A 68 -10.45 9.31 5.03
N GLU A 69 -9.23 8.77 4.87
CA GLU A 69 -7.97 9.32 5.43
C GLU A 69 -7.66 10.73 4.90
N GLY A 70 -8.35 11.18 3.83
CA GLY A 70 -8.11 12.50 3.23
C GLY A 70 -8.40 13.68 4.17
N ARG A 71 -9.23 13.50 5.21
CA ARG A 71 -9.43 14.52 6.27
C ARG A 71 -8.25 14.56 7.25
N ASP A 72 -7.56 13.44 7.42
CA ASP A 72 -6.40 13.36 8.33
C ASP A 72 -5.17 14.01 7.70
N PHE A 73 -5.11 14.12 6.36
CA PHE A 73 -4.09 14.90 5.67
C PHE A 73 -4.19 16.40 5.96
N GLU A 74 -5.41 16.94 6.07
CA GLU A 74 -5.61 18.35 6.44
C GLU A 74 -5.30 18.62 7.92
N LYS A 75 -5.36 17.59 8.75
CA LYS A 75 -5.02 17.65 10.17
C LYS A 75 -3.55 17.33 10.45
N ALA A 76 -2.76 17.00 9.43
CA ALA A 76 -1.37 16.59 9.58
C ALA A 76 -0.54 17.69 10.26
N VAL A 77 0.13 17.35 11.35
CA VAL A 77 0.89 18.31 12.17
C VAL A 77 2.08 18.85 11.38
N PRO A 78 2.24 20.19 11.26
CA PRO A 78 3.40 20.78 10.61
C PRO A 78 4.69 20.44 11.36
N LEU A 79 5.67 19.87 10.66
CA LEU A 79 6.98 19.48 11.19
C LEU A 79 7.79 20.68 11.73
N GLU A 80 7.57 21.87 11.18
CA GLU A 80 8.17 23.13 11.65
C GLU A 80 7.82 23.42 13.11
N LYS A 81 6.63 22.99 13.56
CA LYS A 81 6.16 23.19 14.95
C LYS A 81 6.68 22.13 15.91
N THR A 82 7.22 21.01 15.41
CA THR A 82 7.64 19.87 16.24
C THR A 82 9.16 19.82 16.45
N GLY A 83 9.94 20.65 15.74
CA GLY A 83 11.40 20.68 15.85
C GLY A 83 12.07 19.39 15.38
N VAL A 84 11.35 18.53 14.64
CA VAL A 84 11.84 17.22 14.20
C VAL A 84 12.71 17.38 12.97
N VAL A 85 13.94 16.88 13.06
CA VAL A 85 14.88 16.85 11.94
C VAL A 85 14.46 15.78 10.93
N LEU A 86 14.30 16.18 9.66
CA LEU A 86 13.98 15.28 8.57
C LEU A 86 15.07 14.21 8.41
N PRO A 87 14.72 12.93 8.14
CA PRO A 87 15.70 11.89 7.94
C PRO A 87 16.53 12.15 6.68
N ALA A 88 17.84 11.94 6.78
CA ALA A 88 18.78 12.11 5.67
C ALA A 88 18.34 11.35 4.40
N PRO A 89 18.59 11.90 3.19
CA PRO A 89 18.27 11.24 1.93
C PRO A 89 18.89 9.83 1.88
N GLY A 90 18.10 8.82 1.49
CA GLY A 90 18.57 7.43 1.29
C GLY A 90 18.29 6.46 2.44
N ARG A 91 18.34 6.89 3.71
CA ARG A 91 17.98 5.99 4.84
C ARG A 91 16.49 5.60 4.85
N GLN A 92 15.66 6.46 4.27
CA GLN A 92 14.20 6.31 4.22
C GLN A 92 13.72 5.05 3.47
N TYR A 93 14.48 4.56 2.48
CA TYR A 93 14.09 3.40 1.68
C TYR A 93 14.40 2.06 2.36
N ARG A 94 15.46 2.00 3.15
CA ARG A 94 15.83 0.77 3.85
C ARG A 94 14.83 0.44 4.97
N ASP A 95 14.37 1.48 5.65
CA ASP A 95 13.43 1.35 6.77
C ASP A 95 11.97 1.20 6.30
N SER A 96 11.68 1.41 5.00
CA SER A 96 10.34 1.24 4.43
C SER A 96 9.99 -0.18 4.03
N VAL A 97 10.98 -1.10 4.02
CA VAL A 97 10.74 -2.50 3.69
C VAL A 97 10.17 -3.21 4.92
N ASN A 98 8.85 -3.41 4.92
CA ASN A 98 8.19 -4.18 5.96
C ASN A 98 8.23 -5.69 5.63
N VAL A 99 9.27 -6.37 6.13
CA VAL A 99 9.46 -7.81 5.95
C VAL A 99 8.28 -8.61 6.49
N TRP A 100 7.68 -8.20 7.60
CA TRP A 100 6.53 -8.89 8.20
C TRP A 100 5.30 -8.81 7.31
N LEU A 101 5.04 -7.64 6.71
CA LEU A 101 3.96 -7.48 5.73
C LEU A 101 4.18 -8.42 4.53
N PHE A 102 5.40 -8.46 4.00
CA PHE A 102 5.75 -9.35 2.90
C PHE A 102 5.52 -10.83 3.25
N LEU A 103 6.04 -11.28 4.40
CA LEU A 103 5.86 -12.66 4.86
C LEU A 103 4.39 -13.01 5.08
N GLY A 104 3.61 -12.09 5.66
CA GLY A 104 2.17 -12.27 5.84
C GLY A 104 1.41 -12.40 4.52
N LEU A 105 1.74 -11.56 3.52
CA LEU A 105 1.15 -11.63 2.18
C LEU A 105 1.51 -12.93 1.46
N VAL A 106 2.77 -13.38 1.54
CA VAL A 106 3.21 -14.65 0.95
C VAL A 106 2.52 -15.82 1.65
N ALA A 107 2.54 -15.88 2.99
CA ALA A 107 1.95 -16.99 3.73
C ALA A 107 0.44 -17.12 3.48
N SER A 108 -0.29 -16.00 3.47
CA SER A 108 -1.72 -15.99 3.14
C SER A 108 -2.01 -16.34 1.69
N ALA A 109 -1.20 -15.87 0.73
CA ALA A 109 -1.37 -16.20 -0.68
C ALA A 109 -1.05 -17.66 -0.97
N LEU A 110 -0.03 -18.23 -0.35
CA LEU A 110 0.30 -19.66 -0.44
C LEU A 110 -0.80 -20.51 0.19
N GLY A 111 -1.25 -20.16 1.41
CA GLY A 111 -2.33 -20.87 2.08
C GLY A 111 -3.62 -20.85 1.25
N GLY A 112 -4.02 -19.68 0.75
CA GLY A 112 -5.17 -19.56 -0.15
C GLY A 112 -4.99 -20.34 -1.45
N GLY A 113 -3.82 -20.18 -2.09
CA GLY A 113 -3.48 -20.80 -3.35
C GLY A 113 -3.51 -22.32 -3.33
N LEU A 114 -2.89 -22.92 -2.32
CA LEU A 114 -2.75 -24.38 -2.18
C LEU A 114 -3.99 -25.06 -1.60
N LEU A 115 -4.76 -24.39 -0.73
CA LEU A 115 -5.88 -25.01 -0.03
C LEU A 115 -7.24 -24.77 -0.69
N TRP A 116 -7.43 -23.62 -1.35
CA TRP A 116 -8.73 -23.22 -1.92
C TRP A 116 -8.70 -23.03 -3.44
N GLY A 117 -7.57 -22.62 -4.01
CA GLY A 117 -7.39 -22.63 -5.45
C GLY A 117 -6.34 -21.65 -5.96
N ARG A 118 -5.71 -22.01 -7.08
CA ARG A 118 -4.54 -21.34 -7.67
C ARG A 118 -4.70 -19.83 -7.88
N ALA A 119 -5.91 -19.36 -8.20
CA ALA A 119 -6.19 -17.94 -8.39
C ALA A 119 -5.92 -17.10 -7.13
N LEU A 120 -6.06 -17.69 -5.94
CA LEU A 120 -5.80 -17.00 -4.68
C LEU A 120 -4.30 -16.74 -4.45
N ALA A 121 -3.39 -17.41 -5.16
CA ALA A 121 -1.97 -17.07 -5.13
C ALA A 121 -1.70 -15.63 -5.65
N LEU A 122 -2.62 -15.10 -6.46
CA LEU A 122 -2.55 -13.75 -7.03
C LEU A 122 -3.30 -12.69 -6.20
N TRP A 123 -3.94 -13.08 -5.10
CA TRP A 123 -4.70 -12.14 -4.26
C TRP A 123 -3.90 -10.92 -3.76
N PRO A 124 -2.56 -10.96 -3.52
CA PRO A 124 -1.83 -9.78 -3.08
C PRO A 124 -1.85 -8.64 -4.12
N LEU A 125 -2.09 -8.95 -5.40
CA LEU A 125 -2.24 -7.92 -6.45
C LEU A 125 -3.40 -6.96 -6.18
N LEU A 126 -4.46 -7.41 -5.48
CA LEU A 126 -5.55 -6.54 -5.06
C LEU A 126 -5.05 -5.46 -4.10
N PHE A 127 -4.16 -5.82 -3.17
CA PHE A 127 -3.55 -4.86 -2.24
C PHE A 127 -2.58 -3.92 -2.96
N ALA A 128 -1.81 -4.44 -3.92
CA ALA A 128 -0.97 -3.59 -4.75
C ALA A 128 -1.81 -2.51 -5.46
N ALA A 129 -2.96 -2.86 -6.03
CA ALA A 129 -3.85 -1.90 -6.68
C ALA A 129 -4.37 -0.84 -5.69
N VAL A 130 -4.77 -1.25 -4.47
CA VAL A 130 -5.19 -0.33 -3.40
C VAL A 130 -4.06 0.63 -3.04
N TRP A 131 -2.88 0.13 -2.67
CA TRP A 131 -1.75 0.95 -2.22
C TRP A 131 -1.22 1.88 -3.32
N LEU A 132 -1.15 1.42 -4.57
CA LEU A 132 -0.74 2.28 -5.69
C LEU A 132 -1.77 3.38 -5.96
N ALA A 133 -3.07 3.07 -5.85
CA ALA A 133 -4.12 4.07 -5.97
C ALA A 133 -4.02 5.12 -4.85
N ARG A 134 -3.80 4.68 -3.60
CA ARG A 134 -3.55 5.58 -2.45
C ARG A 134 -2.34 6.46 -2.68
N GLY A 135 -1.19 5.86 -3.01
CA GLY A 135 0.06 6.57 -3.27
C GLY A 135 -0.07 7.61 -4.39
N ARG A 136 -0.82 7.30 -5.45
CA ARG A 136 -1.14 8.27 -6.53
C ARG A 136 -1.98 9.43 -6.02
N GLN A 137 -3.02 9.18 -5.24
CA GLN A 137 -3.88 10.24 -4.70
C GLN A 137 -3.11 11.15 -3.74
N VAL A 138 -2.31 10.56 -2.86
CA VAL A 138 -1.44 11.31 -1.95
C VAL A 138 -0.44 12.15 -2.73
N ALA A 139 0.23 11.58 -3.74
CA ALA A 139 1.18 12.33 -4.57
C ALA A 139 0.50 13.47 -5.34
N ARG A 140 -0.75 13.29 -5.79
CA ARG A 140 -1.54 14.37 -6.39
C ARG A 140 -1.86 15.45 -5.36
N TRP A 141 -2.27 15.07 -4.16
CA TRP A 141 -2.56 15.99 -3.07
C TRP A 141 -1.33 16.81 -2.68
N GLU A 142 -0.17 16.17 -2.50
CA GLU A 142 1.11 16.83 -2.19
C GLU A 142 1.47 17.89 -3.24
N ARG A 143 1.29 17.56 -4.53
CA ARG A 143 1.53 18.50 -5.64
C ARG A 143 0.58 19.70 -5.63
N CYS A 144 -0.69 19.48 -5.31
CA CYS A 144 -1.70 20.54 -5.30
C CYS A 144 -1.56 21.50 -4.11
N HIS A 145 -1.01 21.04 -2.97
CA HIS A 145 -0.92 21.85 -1.75
C HIS A 145 0.50 22.35 -1.45
N GLY A 146 1.52 21.89 -2.17
CA GLY A 146 2.92 22.26 -1.91
C GLY A 146 3.46 21.68 -0.59
N LEU A 147 2.81 20.64 -0.06
CA LEU A 147 3.15 19.98 1.20
C LEU A 147 3.60 18.54 0.94
N VAL A 148 4.47 18.02 1.80
CA VAL A 148 4.93 16.63 1.80
C VAL A 148 4.43 15.94 3.06
N LEU A 149 3.88 14.73 2.91
CA LEU A 149 3.36 13.94 4.03
C LEU A 149 4.37 12.90 4.47
N TRP A 150 4.52 12.79 5.79
CA TRP A 150 5.45 11.89 6.46
C TRP A 150 4.68 10.99 7.43
N ILE A 151 5.04 9.71 7.43
CA ILE A 151 4.54 8.71 8.36
C ILE A 151 5.68 8.21 9.26
N GLY A 152 5.39 8.04 10.54
CA GLY A 152 6.29 7.37 11.48
C GLY A 152 6.26 7.95 12.89
N ARG A 153 6.78 7.17 13.84
CA ARG A 153 6.81 7.54 15.25
C ARG A 153 7.92 8.54 15.52
N VAL A 154 7.56 9.79 15.81
CA VAL A 154 8.49 10.80 16.31
C VAL A 154 8.92 10.37 17.72
N HIS A 155 10.23 10.28 17.96
CA HIS A 155 10.78 9.85 19.25
C HIS A 155 10.79 10.98 20.30
N THR A 156 10.61 12.23 19.87
CA THR A 156 10.43 13.36 20.79
C THR A 156 8.98 13.39 21.27
N ARG A 157 8.79 13.35 22.60
CA ARG A 157 7.49 13.50 23.27
C ARG A 157 6.83 14.79 22.78
N LEU A 158 5.83 14.67 21.92
CA LEU A 158 4.82 15.71 21.76
C LEU A 158 4.02 15.79 23.07
N PRO A 159 3.62 16.99 23.52
CA PRO A 159 2.72 17.12 24.66
C PRO A 159 1.40 16.44 24.28
N GLU A 160 1.02 15.44 25.07
CA GLU A 160 -0.23 14.66 25.06
C GLU A 160 -1.27 15.12 24.03
N GLY A 161 -1.12 14.61 22.82
CA GLY A 161 -1.98 14.92 21.69
C GLY A 161 -2.07 13.72 20.77
N ASP A 162 -2.84 12.72 21.22
CA ASP A 162 -3.56 11.73 20.41
C ASP A 162 -2.79 11.12 19.23
N ASN A 163 -2.07 10.00 19.43
CA ASN A 163 -1.68 8.95 18.45
C ASN A 163 -1.39 9.33 16.98
N GLN A 164 -1.00 10.56 16.69
CA GLN A 164 -0.89 11.08 15.34
C GLN A 164 0.45 10.65 14.74
N ASN A 165 0.36 9.71 13.80
CA ASN A 165 1.51 9.16 13.08
C ASN A 165 1.80 9.91 11.77
N LEU A 166 1.07 11.00 11.48
CA LEU A 166 1.07 11.67 10.19
C LEU A 166 1.44 13.15 10.33
N TYR A 167 2.45 13.57 9.58
CA TYR A 167 3.10 14.88 9.70
C TYR A 167 3.22 15.53 8.32
N SER A 168 3.23 16.86 8.27
CA SER A 168 3.37 17.64 7.03
C SER A 168 4.62 18.54 7.06
N SER A 169 5.31 18.70 5.93
CA SER A 169 6.36 19.71 5.76
C SER A 169 6.17 20.48 4.46
N VAL A 170 6.67 21.71 4.38
CA VAL A 170 6.79 22.41 3.10
C VAL A 170 7.75 21.64 2.19
N ARG A 171 7.44 21.63 0.89
CA ARG A 171 8.22 20.92 -0.13
C ARG A 171 9.56 21.58 -0.43
#